data_AF-A0A853KZZ5-F1
#
_entry.id   AF-A0A853KZZ5-F1
#
_cell.length_a   1.000
_cell.length_b   1.000
_cell.length_c   1.000
_cell.angle_alpha   90.00
_cell.angle_beta   90.00
_cell.angle_gamma   90.00
#
_symmetry.space_group_name_H-M   'P 1'
#
loop_
_entity.id
_entity.type
_entity.pdbx_description
1 polymer ?
#
loop_
_entity_poly.entity_id
_entity_poly.type
_entity_poly.pdbx_seq_one_letter_code
_entity_poly.pdbx_strand_id
1 'polypeptide(L)'
;MMRKLLGLIIPLAVLAMLTSPAVADSDPELESYKADMQTGEKSWRAQKCAVYQETRDEMLDEIPRGALSPEFATAEEDYIENGCAGRAYACPKSKTELDYANKMSFAMMSHGLSGTFLPYGCKSSIQ
;
A
#
# COMPACT_ATOMS: atom_id res chain seq x y z
N MET A 1 40.24 53.08 -49.01
CA MET A 1 39.71 53.88 -47.90
C MET A 1 38.54 53.13 -47.25
N MET A 2 38.51 53.08 -45.92
CA MET A 2 37.52 52.34 -45.12
C MET A 2 36.10 52.92 -45.24
N ARG A 3 35.07 52.07 -45.16
CA ARG A 3 34.24 51.91 -43.94
C ARG A 3 33.24 50.76 -44.08
N LYS A 4 33.29 49.86 -43.09
CA LYS A 4 32.31 48.83 -42.75
C LYS A 4 30.92 49.46 -42.53
N LEU A 5 29.86 48.76 -42.92
CA LEU A 5 28.69 48.62 -42.05
C LEU A 5 28.13 47.20 -42.22
N LEU A 6 27.98 46.56 -41.07
CA LEU A 6 27.57 45.19 -40.81
C LEU A 6 26.05 45.09 -40.98
N GLY A 7 25.57 44.33 -41.97
CA GLY A 7 24.16 44.00 -42.14
C GLY A 7 23.99 42.49 -42.06
N LEU A 8 23.66 42.00 -40.86
CA LEU A 8 23.42 40.59 -40.58
C LEU A 8 22.27 40.06 -41.45
N ILE A 9 22.58 39.04 -42.23
CA ILE A 9 21.61 38.14 -42.86
C ILE A 9 21.03 37.29 -41.71
N ILE A 10 19.81 37.54 -41.29
CA ILE A 10 19.06 36.64 -40.41
C ILE A 10 18.20 35.78 -41.34
N PRO A 11 18.57 34.52 -41.63
CA PRO A 11 17.67 33.63 -42.33
C PRO A 11 16.52 33.27 -41.40
N LEU A 12 15.33 33.33 -41.98
CA LEU A 12 14.05 32.78 -41.53
C LEU A 12 14.23 31.56 -40.60
N ALA A 13 14.23 31.79 -39.28
CA ALA A 13 14.17 30.73 -38.30
C ALA A 13 12.74 30.18 -38.31
N VAL A 14 12.57 29.03 -38.95
CA VAL A 14 11.37 28.19 -38.90
C VAL A 14 11.01 28.01 -37.43
N LEU A 15 9.88 28.59 -37.03
CA LEU A 15 9.26 28.33 -35.74
C LEU A 15 8.71 26.90 -35.81
N ALA A 16 9.58 25.92 -35.54
CA ALA A 16 9.15 24.56 -35.30
C ALA A 16 8.28 24.58 -34.05
N MET A 17 6.96 24.49 -34.25
CA MET A 17 6.03 24.20 -33.17
C MET A 17 6.52 22.92 -32.51
N LEU A 18 6.99 23.04 -31.27
CA LEU A 18 7.20 21.90 -30.39
C LEU A 18 5.81 21.35 -30.07
N THR A 19 5.24 20.56 -30.99
CA THR A 19 4.29 19.54 -30.61
C THR A 19 5.07 18.51 -29.83
N SER A 20 5.27 18.77 -28.53
CA SER A 20 5.58 17.69 -27.61
C SER A 20 4.42 16.71 -27.77
N PRO A 21 4.64 15.47 -28.24
CA PRO A 21 3.73 14.44 -27.81
C PRO A 21 3.86 14.49 -26.29
N ALA A 22 2.76 14.77 -25.59
CA ALA A 22 2.65 14.34 -24.22
C ALA A 22 2.77 12.81 -24.31
N VAL A 23 4.00 12.32 -24.26
CA VAL A 23 4.29 10.96 -23.85
C VAL A 23 3.66 10.91 -22.47
N ALA A 24 2.46 10.35 -22.41
CA ALA A 24 1.98 9.70 -21.22
C ALA A 24 3.04 8.67 -20.91
N ASP A 25 4.03 9.07 -20.12
CA ASP A 25 4.98 8.14 -19.52
C ASP A 25 4.08 7.12 -18.83
N SER A 26 4.10 5.90 -19.37
CA SER A 26 3.27 4.83 -18.86
C SER A 26 3.93 4.48 -17.55
N ASP A 27 3.53 5.16 -16.48
CA ASP A 27 4.02 4.88 -15.14
C ASP A 27 3.84 3.37 -14.94
N PRO A 28 4.95 2.60 -14.91
CA PRO A 28 4.88 1.16 -14.84
C PRO A 28 4.13 0.71 -13.58
N GLU A 29 4.16 1.54 -12.53
CA GLU A 29 3.47 1.35 -11.27
C GLU A 29 1.96 1.58 -11.43
N LEU A 30 1.55 2.61 -12.19
CA LEU A 30 0.14 2.88 -12.49
C LEU A 30 -0.47 1.83 -13.43
N GLU A 31 0.27 1.36 -14.42
CA GLU A 31 -0.21 0.30 -15.31
C GLU A 31 -0.25 -1.06 -14.60
N SER A 32 0.69 -1.33 -13.68
CA SER A 32 0.61 -2.47 -12.75
C SER A 32 -0.64 -2.37 -11.86
N TYR A 33 -0.90 -1.21 -11.26
CA TYR A 33 -2.10 -0.96 -10.45
C TYR A 33 -3.40 -1.18 -11.23
N LYS A 34 -3.49 -0.72 -12.48
CA LYS A 34 -4.67 -0.93 -13.33
C LYS A 34 -4.83 -2.39 -13.76
N ALA A 35 -3.73 -3.10 -14.01
CA ALA A 35 -3.72 -4.53 -14.29
C ALA A 35 -4.14 -5.35 -13.06
N ASP A 36 -3.77 -4.91 -11.85
CA ASP A 36 -4.27 -5.46 -10.60
C ASP A 36 -5.78 -5.20 -10.44
N MET A 37 -6.31 -4.05 -10.85
CA MET A 37 -7.76 -3.83 -10.83
C MET A 37 -8.53 -4.65 -11.89
N GLN A 38 -7.89 -5.05 -13.00
CA GLN A 38 -8.54 -5.78 -14.10
C GLN A 38 -8.37 -7.30 -14.02
N THR A 39 -7.28 -7.80 -13.42
CA THR A 39 -6.96 -9.23 -13.25
C THR A 39 -6.59 -9.62 -11.81
N GLY A 40 -6.17 -8.65 -10.99
CA GLY A 40 -5.31 -8.80 -9.81
C GLY A 40 -5.85 -8.27 -8.48
N GLU A 41 -7.17 -8.29 -8.26
CA GLU A 41 -7.71 -8.33 -6.90
C GLU A 41 -7.14 -9.53 -6.11
N LYS A 42 -6.77 -10.60 -6.83
CA LYS A 42 -6.16 -11.80 -6.24
C LYS A 42 -4.65 -11.66 -6.00
N SER A 43 -3.87 -11.08 -6.93
CA SER A 43 -2.42 -10.90 -6.78
C SER A 43 -2.09 -9.84 -5.73
N TRP A 44 -2.72 -8.67 -5.82
CA TRP A 44 -2.48 -7.58 -4.88
C TRP A 44 -2.95 -7.95 -3.47
N ARG A 45 -4.13 -8.57 -3.33
CA ARG A 45 -4.58 -9.06 -2.01
C ARG A 45 -3.64 -10.11 -1.43
N ALA A 46 -3.14 -11.03 -2.24
CA ALA A 46 -2.17 -12.02 -1.78
C ALA A 46 -0.87 -11.35 -1.27
N GLN A 47 -0.38 -10.32 -1.96
CA GLN A 47 0.77 -9.54 -1.51
C GLN A 47 0.50 -8.82 -0.18
N LYS A 48 -0.65 -8.15 -0.05
CA LYS A 48 -1.05 -7.52 1.23
C LYS A 48 -1.16 -8.53 2.37
N CYS A 49 -1.67 -9.72 2.07
CA CYS A 49 -1.80 -10.78 3.07
C CYS A 49 -0.44 -11.33 3.49
N ALA A 50 0.50 -11.47 2.54
CA ALA A 50 1.87 -11.86 2.84
C ALA A 50 2.56 -10.83 3.75
N VAL A 51 2.42 -9.53 3.46
CA VAL A 51 2.94 -8.46 4.33
C VAL A 51 2.31 -8.52 5.72
N TYR A 52 1.00 -8.71 5.82
CA TYR A 52 0.32 -8.87 7.12
C TYR A 52 0.86 -10.05 7.91
N GLN A 53 1.04 -11.20 7.25
CA GLN A 53 1.55 -12.41 7.89
C GLN A 53 3.00 -12.21 8.36
N GLU A 54 3.87 -11.66 7.52
CA GLU A 54 5.27 -11.38 7.86
C GLU A 54 5.37 -10.44 9.08
N THR A 55 4.67 -9.31 9.05
CA THR A 55 4.66 -8.37 10.17
C THR A 55 4.04 -8.98 11.44
N ARG A 56 3.03 -9.84 11.31
CA ARG A 56 2.47 -10.57 12.46
C ARG A 56 3.51 -11.49 13.08
N ASP A 57 4.21 -12.28 12.26
CA ASP A 57 5.22 -13.23 12.72
C ASP A 57 6.36 -12.48 13.45
N GLU A 58 6.82 -11.36 12.90
CA GLU A 58 7.80 -10.48 13.57
C GLU A 58 7.30 -9.95 14.92
N MET A 59 6.05 -9.49 15.01
CA MET A 59 5.49 -9.00 16.28
C MET A 59 5.32 -10.11 17.32
N LEU A 60 5.01 -11.33 16.90
CA LEU A 60 4.89 -12.48 17.79
C LEU A 60 6.23 -12.89 18.39
N ASP A 61 7.32 -12.70 17.66
CA ASP A 61 8.68 -12.94 18.16
C ASP A 61 9.11 -11.92 19.25
N GLU A 62 8.52 -10.73 19.25
CA GLU A 62 8.84 -9.66 20.22
C GLU A 62 8.06 -9.74 21.53
N ILE A 63 6.94 -10.46 21.58
CA ILE A 63 6.06 -10.52 22.76
C ILE A 63 6.22 -11.83 23.53
N PRO A 64 5.95 -11.85 24.86
CA PRO A 64 5.98 -13.10 25.63
C PRO A 64 5.03 -14.15 25.05
N ARG A 65 5.47 -15.41 25.00
CA ARG A 65 4.58 -16.52 24.62
C ARG A 65 3.35 -16.56 25.52
N GLY A 66 2.17 -16.65 24.91
CA GLY A 66 0.88 -16.62 25.63
C GLY A 66 0.41 -15.22 26.04
N ALA A 67 1.05 -14.16 25.54
CA ALA A 67 0.58 -12.78 25.75
C ALA A 67 -0.78 -12.50 25.07
N LEU A 68 -1.09 -13.22 23.99
CA LEU A 68 -2.38 -13.17 23.30
C LEU A 68 -3.22 -14.39 23.70
N SER A 69 -4.54 -14.21 23.83
CA SER A 69 -5.44 -15.35 24.05
C SER A 69 -5.48 -16.26 22.82
N PRO A 70 -5.72 -17.57 23.00
CA PRO A 70 -5.93 -18.48 21.87
C PRO A 70 -7.04 -18.00 20.94
N GLU A 71 -8.13 -17.44 21.48
CA GLU A 71 -9.24 -16.95 20.66
C GLU A 71 -8.84 -15.79 19.75
N PHE A 72 -8.00 -14.87 20.24
CA PHE A 72 -7.50 -13.76 19.44
C PHE A 72 -6.50 -14.24 18.38
N ALA A 73 -5.56 -15.10 18.78
CA ALA A 73 -4.53 -15.63 17.87
C ALA A 73 -5.16 -16.45 16.73
N THR A 74 -6.11 -17.33 17.02
CA THR A 74 -6.84 -18.12 16.02
C THR A 74 -7.66 -17.24 15.09
N ALA A 75 -8.25 -16.13 15.56
CA ALA A 75 -8.97 -15.21 14.68
C ALA A 75 -8.06 -14.52 13.63
N GLU A 76 -6.80 -14.25 13.97
CA GLU A 76 -5.81 -13.76 13.00
C GLU A 76 -5.36 -14.86 12.03
N GLU A 77 -5.17 -16.09 12.53
CA GLU A 77 -4.84 -17.27 11.71
C GLU A 77 -5.94 -17.57 10.70
N ASP A 78 -7.20 -17.63 11.12
CA ASP A 78 -8.37 -17.82 10.25
C ASP A 78 -8.44 -16.72 9.17
N TYR A 79 -8.07 -15.48 9.52
CA TYR A 79 -8.04 -14.38 8.58
C TYR A 79 -6.96 -14.58 7.50
N ILE A 80 -5.77 -15.03 7.88
CA ILE A 80 -4.67 -15.35 6.97
C ILE A 80 -5.05 -16.55 6.09
N GLU A 81 -5.61 -17.61 6.66
CA GLU A 81 -6.04 -18.81 5.92
C GLU A 81 -7.12 -18.50 4.88
N ASN A 82 -8.01 -17.54 5.17
CA ASN A 82 -8.98 -17.02 4.20
C ASN A 82 -8.37 -16.06 3.16
N GLY A 83 -7.04 -15.90 3.16
CA GLY A 83 -6.30 -15.02 2.26
C GLY A 83 -6.52 -13.53 2.53
N CYS A 84 -6.73 -13.15 3.79
CA CYS A 84 -7.00 -11.78 4.21
C CYS A 84 -8.17 -11.15 3.43
N ALA A 85 -9.25 -11.92 3.29
CA ALA A 85 -10.44 -11.53 2.55
C ALA A 85 -11.69 -11.42 3.42
N GLY A 86 -12.62 -10.60 2.97
CA GLY A 86 -13.90 -10.40 3.64
C GLY A 86 -13.77 -9.67 4.97
N ARG A 87 -14.88 -9.62 5.70
CA ARG A 87 -14.90 -9.00 7.03
C ARG A 87 -14.50 -10.01 8.10
N ALA A 88 -13.43 -9.73 8.82
CA ALA A 88 -12.96 -10.50 9.96
C ALA A 88 -13.07 -9.70 11.27
N TYR A 89 -12.94 -10.40 12.40
CA TYR A 89 -13.09 -9.83 13.75
C TYR A 89 -12.18 -10.54 14.76
N ALA A 90 -10.89 -10.20 14.74
CA ALA A 90 -9.98 -10.41 15.85
C ALA A 90 -10.25 -9.33 16.92
N CYS A 91 -11.21 -9.60 17.81
CA CYS A 91 -11.64 -8.66 18.84
C CYS A 91 -10.70 -8.73 20.06
N PRO A 92 -9.94 -7.66 20.38
CA PRO A 92 -9.12 -7.63 21.59
C PRO A 92 -10.01 -7.70 22.85
N LYS A 93 -9.69 -8.59 23.79
CA LYS A 93 -10.41 -8.75 25.07
C LYS A 93 -9.57 -8.35 26.28
N SER A 94 -8.30 -8.05 26.07
CA SER A 94 -7.37 -7.60 27.08
C SER A 94 -6.63 -6.33 26.65
N LYS A 95 -6.03 -5.63 27.62
CA LYS A 95 -5.16 -4.49 27.33
C LYS A 95 -3.96 -4.89 26.46
N THR A 96 -3.38 -6.06 26.71
CA THR A 96 -2.24 -6.59 25.94
C THR A 96 -2.60 -6.78 24.47
N GLU A 97 -3.75 -7.41 24.19
CA GLU A 97 -4.22 -7.61 22.81
C GLU A 97 -4.59 -6.29 22.12
N LEU A 98 -5.16 -5.34 22.87
CA LEU A 98 -5.48 -4.02 22.33
C LEU A 98 -4.20 -3.25 21.96
N ASP A 99 -3.20 -3.27 22.84
CA ASP A 99 -1.91 -2.63 22.59
C ASP A 99 -1.19 -3.30 21.41
N TYR A 100 -1.27 -4.63 21.30
CA TYR A 100 -0.77 -5.39 20.14
C TYR A 100 -1.50 -5.00 18.84
N ALA A 101 -2.84 -5.02 18.83
CA ALA A 101 -3.64 -4.67 17.65
C ALA A 101 -3.38 -3.23 17.18
N ASN A 102 -3.18 -2.30 18.12
CA ASN A 102 -2.79 -0.92 17.81
C ASN A 102 -1.40 -0.85 17.17
N LYS A 103 -0.41 -1.55 17.74
CA LYS A 103 0.94 -1.62 17.16
C LYS A 103 0.92 -2.20 15.76
N MET A 104 0.22 -3.32 15.56
CA MET A 104 0.07 -3.94 14.26
C MET A 104 -0.59 -2.99 13.26
N SER A 105 -1.63 -2.26 13.69
CA SER A 105 -2.29 -1.26 12.85
C SER A 105 -1.32 -0.16 12.40
N PHE A 106 -0.46 0.32 13.28
CA PHE A 106 0.57 1.31 12.92
C PHE A 106 1.65 0.74 12.00
N ALA A 107 2.12 -0.48 12.24
CA ALA A 107 3.10 -1.14 11.36
C ALA A 107 2.52 -1.32 9.95
N MET A 108 1.28 -1.79 9.85
CA MET A 108 0.61 -1.97 8.56
C MET A 108 0.37 -0.64 7.85
N MET A 109 0.06 0.44 8.57
CA MET A 109 0.00 1.79 7.99
C MET A 109 1.34 2.21 7.35
N SER A 110 2.48 1.83 7.93
CA SER A 110 3.81 2.08 7.33
C SER A 110 4.03 1.31 6.02
N HIS A 111 3.35 0.18 5.82
CA HIS A 111 3.31 -0.54 4.55
C HIS A 111 2.24 -0.02 3.58
N GLY A 112 1.54 1.07 3.91
CA GLY A 112 0.41 1.57 3.12
C GLY A 112 -0.87 0.73 3.25
N LEU A 113 -0.92 -0.18 4.21
CA LEU A 113 -2.01 -1.14 4.44
C LEU A 113 -2.79 -0.73 5.69
N SER A 114 -3.95 -0.12 5.53
CA SER A 114 -4.71 0.40 6.70
C SER A 114 -6.22 0.27 6.54
N GLY A 115 -6.95 0.63 7.58
CA GLY A 115 -8.41 0.68 7.58
C GLY A 115 -9.05 -0.71 7.56
N THR A 116 -10.00 -0.92 6.65
CA THR A 116 -10.86 -2.12 6.61
C THR A 116 -10.14 -3.40 6.18
N PHE A 117 -8.86 -3.32 5.83
CA PHE A 117 -8.04 -4.48 5.54
C PHE A 117 -7.62 -5.25 6.80
N LEU A 118 -7.56 -4.61 7.97
CA LEU A 118 -7.11 -5.30 9.18
C LEU A 118 -8.27 -6.06 9.84
N PRO A 119 -8.02 -7.23 10.47
CA PRO A 119 -9.08 -8.02 11.08
C PRO A 119 -9.55 -7.45 12.42
N TYR A 120 -9.01 -6.33 12.88
CA TYR A 120 -9.27 -5.81 14.22
C TYR A 120 -10.64 -5.15 14.33
N GLY A 121 -11.43 -5.65 15.26
CA GLY A 121 -12.75 -5.12 15.56
C GLY A 121 -13.60 -6.12 16.34
N CYS A 122 -14.69 -5.64 16.92
CA CYS A 122 -15.63 -6.45 17.69
C CYS A 122 -17.00 -6.45 17.01
N LYS A 123 -17.66 -7.63 16.96
CA LYS A 123 -18.97 -7.81 16.30
C LYS A 123 -20.08 -6.99 16.95
N SER A 124 -20.05 -6.83 18.27
CA SER A 124 -20.86 -5.87 19.00
C SER A 124 -20.10 -4.55 19.07
N SER A 125 -20.73 -3.45 18.68
CA SER A 125 -20.24 -2.11 19.01
C SER A 125 -19.94 -2.05 20.50
N ILE A 126 -18.75 -1.57 20.86
CA ILE A 126 -18.46 -1.13 22.24
C ILE A 126 -19.56 -0.11 22.57
N GLN A 127 -20.40 -0.42 23.55
CA GLN A 127 -21.23 0.59 24.22
C GLN A 127 -20.36 1.38 25.16
#